data_AF-W0A6Z2-F1
#
_entry.id   AF-W0A6Z2-F1
#
_cell.length_a   1.000
_cell.length_b   1.000
_cell.length_c   1.000
_cell.angle_alpha   90.00
_cell.angle_beta   90.00
_cell.angle_gamma   90.00
#
_symmetry.space_group_name_H-M   'P 1'
#
loop_
_entity.id
_entity.type
_entity.pdbx_description
1 polymer ?
#
loop_
_entity_poly.entity_id
_entity_poly.type
_entity_poly.pdbx_seq_one_letter_code
_entity_poly.pdbx_strand_id
1 'polypeptide(L)'
;MTRRSNRAEVRNPILALPAARLLQAMPADTRTLLAVLLADFAADARRRSRSSWDSRKAFVAAYWATVAVYAGHIARILYRGGRRSATRKPFLVTQKGYPDLVAADWVEASRLYCERRDQLGLGASLYPEALILVGGTPVGRISYNGRIWMPGPWEACDEPLFDNRRADVG
;
A
#
# COMPACT_ATOMS: atom_id res chain seq x y z
N MET A 1 -33.56 -13.71 -13.66
CA MET A 1 -32.96 -14.39 -12.49
C MET A 1 -31.61 -13.75 -12.11
N THR A 2 -31.55 -12.42 -11.96
CA THR A 2 -30.28 -11.66 -12.09
C THR A 2 -30.07 -10.54 -11.05
N ARG A 3 -30.95 -10.42 -10.03
CA ARG A 3 -30.85 -9.36 -9.00
C ARG A 3 -30.02 -9.72 -7.76
N ARG A 4 -29.74 -11.01 -7.48
CA ARG A 4 -29.03 -11.44 -6.25
C ARG A 4 -27.50 -11.33 -6.37
N SER A 5 -26.91 -11.74 -7.50
CA SER A 5 -25.44 -11.77 -7.70
C SER A 5 -24.76 -10.39 -7.78
N ASN A 6 -25.53 -9.33 -7.99
CA ASN A 6 -25.03 -7.95 -8.07
C ASN A 6 -25.05 -7.19 -6.74
N ARG A 7 -25.56 -7.79 -5.65
CA ARG A 7 -25.56 -7.14 -4.33
C ARG A 7 -24.14 -6.98 -3.81
N ALA A 8 -23.85 -5.83 -3.18
CA ALA A 8 -22.52 -5.54 -2.67
C ALA A 8 -22.09 -6.56 -1.59
N GLU A 9 -23.01 -7.00 -0.74
CA GLU A 9 -22.76 -8.05 0.25
C GLU A 9 -22.51 -9.43 -0.36
N VAL A 10 -23.05 -9.74 -1.55
CA VAL A 10 -22.77 -11.02 -2.24
C VAL A 10 -21.37 -11.00 -2.85
N ARG A 11 -20.88 -9.82 -3.25
CA ARG A 11 -19.51 -9.63 -3.77
C ARG A 11 -18.47 -9.40 -2.67
N ASN A 12 -18.90 -9.08 -1.45
CA ASN A 12 -18.05 -8.91 -0.28
C ASN A 12 -18.86 -9.30 0.98
N PRO A 13 -18.76 -10.56 1.44
CA PRO A 13 -19.58 -11.07 2.54
C PRO A 13 -19.34 -10.33 3.86
N ILE A 14 -18.19 -9.67 4.02
CA ILE A 14 -17.85 -8.91 5.23
C ILE A 14 -18.80 -7.73 5.43
N LEU A 15 -19.35 -7.15 4.36
CA LEU A 15 -20.33 -6.05 4.45
C LEU A 15 -21.63 -6.45 5.18
N ALA A 16 -21.95 -7.75 5.27
CA ALA A 16 -23.11 -8.23 6.00
C ALA A 16 -22.90 -8.24 7.52
N LEU A 17 -21.65 -8.15 8.00
CA LEU A 17 -21.33 -8.17 9.42
C LEU A 17 -21.62 -6.80 10.05
N PRO A 18 -22.29 -6.72 11.22
CA PRO A 18 -22.51 -5.46 11.93
C PRO A 18 -21.20 -4.70 12.21
N ALA A 19 -20.13 -5.42 12.57
CA ALA A 19 -18.81 -4.86 12.82
C ALA A 19 -18.20 -4.13 11.61
N ALA A 20 -18.60 -4.46 10.38
CA ALA A 20 -18.12 -3.76 9.19
C ALA A 20 -18.57 -2.29 9.16
N ARG A 21 -19.67 -1.94 9.83
CA ARG A 21 -20.11 -0.55 10.00
C ARG A 21 -19.19 0.23 10.93
N LEU A 22 -18.64 -0.42 11.97
CA LEU A 22 -17.70 0.21 12.90
C LEU A 22 -16.41 0.63 12.19
N LEU A 23 -15.96 -0.14 11.20
CA LEU A 23 -14.80 0.22 10.37
C LEU A 23 -14.99 1.54 9.63
N GLN A 24 -16.23 1.92 9.30
CA GLN A 24 -16.52 3.20 8.66
C GLN A 24 -16.46 4.38 9.63
N ALA A 25 -16.69 4.14 10.94
CA ALA A 25 -16.66 5.18 11.96
C ALA A 25 -15.23 5.57 12.40
N MET A 26 -14.22 4.81 11.99
CA MET A 26 -12.81 5.13 12.29
C MET A 26 -12.36 6.43 11.60
N PRO A 27 -11.39 7.17 12.18
CA PRO A 27 -10.78 8.33 11.53
C PRO A 27 -10.28 8.01 10.11
N ALA A 28 -10.40 8.97 9.20
CA ALA A 28 -10.08 8.76 7.78
C ALA A 28 -8.64 8.30 7.57
N ASP A 29 -7.70 8.86 8.32
CA ASP A 29 -6.27 8.59 8.20
C ASP A 29 -5.95 7.16 8.65
N THR A 30 -6.49 6.75 9.81
CA THR A 30 -6.37 5.38 10.32
C THR A 30 -6.99 4.35 9.37
N ARG A 31 -8.16 4.64 8.80
CA ARG A 31 -8.78 3.77 7.78
C ARG A 31 -7.89 3.62 6.57
N THR A 32 -7.27 4.71 6.11
CA THR A 32 -6.40 4.71 4.93
C THR A 32 -5.14 3.89 5.20
N LEU A 33 -4.49 4.09 6.35
CA LEU A 33 -3.30 3.33 6.74
C LEU A 33 -3.60 1.82 6.83
N LEU A 34 -4.70 1.45 7.50
CA LEU A 34 -5.10 0.05 7.61
C LEU A 34 -5.49 -0.55 6.24
N ALA A 35 -6.10 0.25 5.36
CA ALA A 35 -6.44 -0.17 4.01
C ALA A 35 -5.20 -0.46 3.17
N VAL A 36 -4.13 0.35 3.31
CA VAL A 36 -2.83 0.12 2.68
C VAL A 36 -2.22 -1.19 3.17
N LEU A 37 -2.12 -1.40 4.49
CA LEU A 37 -1.58 -2.63 5.07
C LEU A 37 -2.33 -3.89 4.56
N LEU A 38 -3.66 -3.86 4.56
CA LEU A 38 -4.47 -4.99 4.13
C LEU A 38 -4.41 -5.22 2.61
N ALA A 39 -4.18 -4.16 1.82
CA ALA A 39 -3.93 -4.28 0.40
C ALA A 39 -2.57 -4.94 0.12
N ASP A 40 -1.52 -4.52 0.82
CA ASP A 40 -0.17 -5.12 0.75
C ASP A 40 -0.20 -6.58 1.17
N PHE A 41 -0.88 -6.89 2.28
CA PHE A 41 -1.05 -8.26 2.74
C PHE A 41 -1.83 -9.12 1.74
N ALA A 42 -2.87 -8.57 1.12
CA ALA A 42 -3.60 -9.26 0.07
C ALA A 42 -2.73 -9.53 -1.16
N ALA A 43 -1.85 -8.60 -1.55
CA ALA A 43 -0.92 -8.80 -2.66
C ALA A 43 0.13 -9.88 -2.35
N ASP A 44 0.69 -9.87 -1.14
CA ASP A 44 1.64 -10.88 -0.68
C ASP A 44 1.02 -12.28 -0.62
N ALA A 45 -0.17 -12.39 -0.03
CA ALA A 45 -0.92 -13.63 0.02
C ALA A 45 -1.22 -14.18 -1.39
N ARG A 46 -1.51 -13.33 -2.39
CA ARG A 46 -1.65 -13.77 -3.79
C ARG A 46 -0.35 -14.32 -4.36
N ARG A 47 0.80 -13.69 -4.10
CA ARG A 47 2.12 -14.21 -4.54
C ARG A 47 2.39 -15.57 -3.92
N ARG A 48 2.19 -15.72 -2.61
CA ARG A 48 2.37 -17.00 -1.90
C ARG A 48 1.41 -18.09 -2.40
N SER A 49 0.16 -17.72 -2.70
CA SER A 49 -0.81 -18.63 -3.29
C SER A 49 -0.34 -19.16 -4.65
N ARG A 50 0.11 -18.27 -5.55
CA ARG A 50 0.66 -18.66 -6.86
C ARG A 50 1.90 -19.55 -6.72
N SER A 51 2.89 -19.15 -5.93
CA SER A 51 4.09 -19.95 -5.68
C SER A 51 3.77 -21.33 -5.11
N SER A 52 2.78 -21.42 -4.20
CA SER A 52 2.30 -22.70 -3.65
C SER A 52 1.62 -23.55 -4.72
N TRP A 53 0.85 -22.94 -5.63
CA TRP A 53 0.23 -23.61 -6.76
C TRP A 53 1.27 -24.20 -7.70
N ASP A 54 2.27 -23.39 -8.07
CA ASP A 54 3.40 -23.80 -8.93
C ASP A 54 4.20 -24.94 -8.29
N SER A 55 4.32 -24.92 -6.96
CA SER A 55 4.96 -25.98 -6.16
C SER A 55 4.06 -27.19 -5.90
N ARG A 56 2.88 -27.28 -6.53
CA ARG A 56 1.89 -28.37 -6.38
C ARG A 56 1.36 -28.56 -4.95
N LYS A 57 1.35 -27.49 -4.14
CA LYS A 57 0.83 -27.48 -2.76
C LYS A 57 -0.59 -26.91 -2.74
N ALA A 58 -1.55 -27.65 -3.30
CA ALA A 58 -2.92 -27.16 -3.56
C ALA A 58 -3.64 -26.59 -2.33
N PHE A 59 -3.60 -27.29 -1.18
CA PHE A 59 -4.24 -26.80 0.05
C PHE A 59 -3.64 -25.50 0.57
N VAL A 60 -2.31 -25.39 0.53
CA VAL A 60 -1.60 -24.17 0.95
C VAL A 60 -1.90 -23.02 0.00
N ALA A 61 -1.99 -23.30 -1.31
CA ALA A 61 -2.39 -22.31 -2.32
C ALA A 61 -3.82 -21.79 -2.06
N ALA A 62 -4.77 -22.67 -1.76
CA ALA A 62 -6.16 -22.31 -1.46
C ALA A 62 -6.28 -21.51 -0.14
N TYR A 63 -5.50 -21.87 0.88
CA TYR A 63 -5.40 -21.10 2.12
C TYR A 63 -4.94 -19.66 1.85
N TRP A 64 -3.82 -19.48 1.14
CA TRP A 64 -3.32 -18.15 0.82
C TRP A 64 -4.26 -17.36 -0.10
N ALA A 65 -4.94 -18.03 -1.03
CA ALA A 65 -5.96 -17.39 -1.88
C ALA A 65 -7.12 -16.85 -1.02
N THR A 66 -7.57 -17.61 -0.03
CA THR A 66 -8.62 -17.21 0.91
C THR A 66 -8.19 -15.99 1.73
N VAL A 67 -6.98 -16.01 2.29
CA VAL A 67 -6.38 -14.89 3.01
C VAL A 67 -6.36 -13.63 2.12
N ALA A 68 -5.90 -13.75 0.87
CA ALA A 68 -5.86 -12.64 -0.07
C ALA A 68 -7.25 -12.05 -0.38
N VAL A 69 -8.27 -12.90 -0.48
CA VAL A 69 -9.65 -12.48 -0.74
C VAL A 69 -10.20 -11.69 0.44
N TYR A 70 -10.12 -12.23 1.66
CA TYR A 70 -10.65 -11.57 2.85
C TYR A 70 -9.89 -10.28 3.19
N ALA A 71 -8.55 -10.27 3.14
CA ALA A 71 -7.78 -9.04 3.34
C ALA A 71 -8.17 -7.96 2.32
N GLY A 72 -8.29 -8.33 1.04
CA GLY A 72 -8.73 -7.40 -0.02
C GLY A 72 -10.19 -6.93 0.13
N HIS A 73 -11.06 -7.74 0.71
CA HIS A 73 -12.42 -7.36 1.04
C HIS A 73 -12.48 -6.32 2.16
N ILE A 74 -11.70 -6.50 3.24
CA ILE A 74 -11.63 -5.53 4.34
C ILE A 74 -11.01 -4.22 3.84
N ALA A 75 -9.91 -4.27 3.08
CA ALA A 75 -9.29 -3.09 2.48
C ALA A 75 -10.30 -2.26 1.66
N ARG A 76 -11.11 -2.92 0.82
CA ARG A 76 -12.17 -2.24 0.03
C ARG A 76 -13.27 -1.63 0.88
N ILE A 77 -13.58 -2.21 2.04
CA ILE A 77 -14.52 -1.60 2.99
C ILE A 77 -13.92 -0.30 3.51
N LEU A 78 -12.67 -0.34 3.99
CA LEU A 78 -12.00 0.83 4.56
C LEU A 78 -11.89 2.01 3.58
N TYR A 79 -11.71 1.75 2.28
CA TYR A 79 -11.71 2.79 1.25
C TYR A 79 -13.09 3.43 0.94
N ARG A 80 -14.22 2.76 1.24
CA ARG A 80 -15.56 3.22 0.83
C ARG A 80 -16.09 4.44 1.61
N GLY A 81 -15.50 4.78 2.75
CA GLY A 81 -16.01 5.83 3.65
C GLY A 81 -15.47 7.23 3.42
N GLY A 82 -14.74 7.46 2.32
CA GLY A 82 -14.32 8.80 1.86
C GLY A 82 -14.86 9.04 0.46
N ARG A 83 -15.43 10.22 0.19
CA ARG A 83 -15.96 10.64 -1.13
C ARG A 83 -15.04 10.16 -2.27
N ARG A 84 -15.48 9.16 -3.04
CA ARG A 84 -15.21 8.84 -4.46
C ARG A 84 -13.84 9.16 -5.13
N SER A 85 -12.76 9.46 -4.39
CA SER A 85 -11.48 9.93 -4.98
C SER A 85 -10.23 9.21 -4.45
N ALA A 86 -10.37 8.15 -3.64
CA ALA A 86 -9.24 7.37 -3.09
C ALA A 86 -8.89 6.12 -3.93
N THR A 87 -9.18 6.14 -5.23
CA THR A 87 -8.77 5.08 -6.16
C THR A 87 -7.57 5.55 -6.98
N ARG A 88 -6.38 5.21 -6.49
CA ARG A 88 -5.34 4.42 -7.17
C ARG A 88 -3.99 4.61 -6.48
N LYS A 89 -3.81 5.73 -5.78
CA LYS A 89 -2.52 6.18 -5.28
C LYS A 89 -2.60 6.77 -3.88
N PRO A 90 -2.63 5.94 -2.81
CA PRO A 90 -2.79 6.41 -1.44
C PRO A 90 -1.53 7.06 -0.85
N PHE A 91 -0.40 6.97 -1.56
CA PHE A 91 0.88 7.52 -1.12
C PHE A 91 1.05 8.91 -1.72
N LEU A 92 1.31 9.90 -0.87
CA LEU A 92 1.71 11.24 -1.25
C LEU A 92 3.17 11.43 -0.86
N VAL A 93 4.04 11.63 -1.83
CA VAL A 93 5.46 11.92 -1.61
C VAL A 93 5.64 13.42 -1.65
N THR A 94 5.94 14.02 -0.50
CA THR A 94 6.17 15.46 -0.34
C THR A 94 7.65 15.75 -0.15
N GLN A 95 8.14 16.78 -0.82
CA GLN A 95 9.56 17.11 -0.86
C GLN A 95 9.71 18.63 -0.94
N LYS A 96 10.54 19.21 -0.06
CA LYS A 96 10.73 20.65 0.00
C LYS A 96 11.26 21.19 -1.34
N GLY A 97 10.54 22.15 -1.92
CA GLY A 97 10.93 22.80 -3.19
C GLY A 97 10.48 22.06 -4.45
N TYR A 98 9.70 20.99 -4.34
CA TYR A 98 9.21 20.21 -5.47
C TYR A 98 7.70 19.98 -5.37
N PRO A 99 7.00 19.81 -6.51
CA PRO A 99 5.60 19.43 -6.48
C PRO A 99 5.44 18.03 -5.89
N ASP A 100 4.36 17.82 -5.14
CA ASP A 100 4.07 16.51 -4.57
C ASP A 100 3.87 15.44 -5.66
N LEU A 101 4.32 14.21 -5.38
CA LEU A 101 4.07 13.05 -6.24
C LEU A 101 3.01 12.17 -5.61
N VAL A 102 2.15 11.58 -6.43
CA VAL A 102 1.15 10.61 -5.98
C VAL A 102 1.54 9.22 -6.48
N ALA A 103 1.58 8.24 -5.58
CA ALA A 103 2.03 6.86 -5.82
C ALA A 103 1.04 5.79 -5.31
N ALA A 104 0.96 4.67 -6.03
CA ALA A 104 0.12 3.51 -5.75
C ALA A 104 0.57 2.72 -4.52
N ASP A 105 1.88 2.61 -4.36
CA ASP A 105 2.53 1.76 -3.38
C ASP A 105 3.97 2.24 -3.15
N TRP A 106 4.70 1.52 -2.31
CA TRP A 106 6.10 1.76 -2.00
C TRP A 106 7.01 1.73 -3.23
N VAL A 107 6.74 0.84 -4.19
CA VAL A 107 7.55 0.68 -5.41
C VAL A 107 7.40 1.90 -6.29
N GLU A 108 6.17 2.32 -6.57
CA GLU A 108 5.91 3.49 -7.40
C GLU A 108 6.40 4.77 -6.71
N ALA A 109 6.27 4.89 -5.38
CA ALA A 109 6.77 6.03 -4.62
C ALA A 109 8.29 6.19 -4.77
N SER A 110 9.03 5.10 -4.58
CA SER A 110 10.48 5.06 -4.78
C SER A 110 10.87 5.37 -6.23
N ARG A 111 10.19 4.73 -7.20
CA ARG A 111 10.45 4.92 -8.63
C ARG A 111 10.26 6.37 -9.06
N LEU A 112 9.12 6.99 -8.74
CA LEU A 112 8.83 8.38 -9.12
C LEU A 112 9.82 9.37 -8.49
N TYR A 113 10.24 9.11 -7.24
CA TYR A 113 11.27 9.91 -6.57
C TYR A 113 12.63 9.80 -7.26
N CYS A 114 13.06 8.58 -7.61
CA CYS A 114 14.31 8.33 -8.32
C CYS A 114 14.30 8.90 -9.74
N GLU A 115 13.20 8.75 -10.48
CA GLU A 115 13.06 9.32 -11.83
C GLU A 115 13.23 10.84 -11.82
N ARG A 116 12.60 11.52 -10.86
CA ARG A 116 12.78 12.97 -10.68
C ARG A 116 14.23 13.34 -10.34
N ARG A 117 14.87 12.60 -9.41
CA ARG A 117 16.28 12.80 -9.05
C ARG A 117 17.18 12.71 -10.29
N ASP A 118 17.00 11.65 -11.08
CA ASP A 118 17.84 11.34 -12.24
C ASP A 118 17.63 12.35 -13.38
N GLN A 119 16.41 12.85 -13.57
CA GLN A 119 16.11 13.93 -14.52
C GLN A 119 16.80 15.25 -14.16
N LEU A 120 16.95 15.55 -12.87
CA LEU A 120 17.56 16.79 -12.40
C LEU A 120 19.09 16.71 -12.32
N GLY A 121 19.65 15.49 -12.26
CA GLY A 121 21.10 15.28 -12.17
C GLY A 121 21.74 15.85 -10.90
N LEU A 122 20.96 16.11 -9.86
CA LEU A 122 21.42 16.72 -8.61
C LEU A 122 22.04 15.67 -7.68
N GLY A 123 23.19 16.00 -7.10
CA GLY A 123 23.80 15.19 -6.04
C GLY A 123 23.01 15.22 -4.73
N ALA A 124 23.36 14.32 -3.80
CA ALA A 124 22.63 14.13 -2.54
C ALA A 124 22.54 15.38 -1.65
N SER A 125 23.49 16.30 -1.74
CA SER A 125 23.47 17.57 -1.00
C SER A 125 22.44 18.58 -1.53
N LEU A 126 22.06 18.47 -2.81
CA LEU A 126 21.15 19.39 -3.49
C LEU A 126 19.76 18.78 -3.75
N TYR A 127 19.60 17.48 -3.51
CA TYR A 127 18.33 16.78 -3.63
C TYR A 127 17.84 16.32 -2.26
N PRO A 128 17.01 17.13 -1.58
CA PRO A 128 16.56 16.83 -0.23
C PRO A 128 15.71 15.57 -0.21
N GLU A 129 15.69 14.89 0.92
CA GLU A 129 14.86 13.71 1.11
C GLU A 129 13.37 14.05 1.05
N ALA A 130 12.55 13.04 0.77
CA ALA A 130 11.10 13.17 0.70
C ALA A 130 10.41 12.40 1.83
N LEU A 131 9.25 12.90 2.26
CA LEU A 131 8.36 12.20 3.19
C LEU A 131 7.22 11.55 2.42
N ILE A 132 6.84 10.36 2.83
CA ILE A 132 5.66 9.65 2.35
C ILE A 132 4.55 9.85 3.37
N LEU A 133 3.42 10.38 2.90
CA LEU A 133 2.19 10.53 3.65
C LEU A 133 1.15 9.53 3.14
N VAL A 134 0.43 8.88 4.06
CA VAL A 134 -0.74 8.05 3.76
C VAL A 134 -1.90 8.58 4.59
N GLY A 135 -2.93 9.11 3.91
CA GLY A 135 -4.01 9.82 4.59
C GLY A 135 -3.47 10.93 5.50
N GLY A 136 -2.54 11.75 5.01
CA GLY A 136 -1.92 12.84 5.79
C GLY A 136 -0.95 12.41 6.90
N THR A 137 -0.84 11.12 7.21
CA THR A 137 0.08 10.60 8.25
C THR A 137 1.46 10.30 7.64
N PRO A 138 2.57 10.82 8.19
CA PRO A 138 3.92 10.40 7.80
C PRO A 138 4.13 8.91 8.09
N VAL A 139 4.41 8.13 7.04
CA VAL A 139 4.64 6.69 7.14
C VAL A 139 6.03 6.27 6.67
N GLY A 140 6.78 7.16 6.01
CA GLY A 140 8.13 6.84 5.58
C GLY A 140 8.91 8.05 5.10
N ARG A 141 10.23 7.87 5.03
CA ARG A 141 11.18 8.83 4.48
C ARG A 141 11.95 8.17 3.35
N ILE A 142 11.98 8.79 2.17
CA ILE A 142 12.73 8.30 1.02
C ILE A 142 14.12 8.92 1.04
N SER A 143 15.14 8.10 1.21
CA SER A 143 16.53 8.54 1.13
C SER A 143 16.96 8.75 -0.32
N TYR A 144 18.06 9.48 -0.53
CA TYR A 144 18.59 9.79 -1.86
C TYR A 144 18.68 8.59 -2.82
N ASN A 145 19.05 7.40 -2.33
CA ASN A 145 19.16 6.17 -3.12
C ASN A 145 17.82 5.47 -3.45
N GLY A 146 16.69 6.00 -3.00
CA GLY A 146 15.35 5.45 -3.23
C GLY A 146 14.88 4.42 -2.20
N ARG A 147 15.67 4.13 -1.16
CA ARG A 147 15.19 3.33 -0.02
C ARG A 147 14.21 4.11 0.82
N ILE A 148 13.26 3.42 1.42
CA ILE A 148 12.23 4.01 2.26
C ILE A 148 12.44 3.53 3.69
N TRP A 149 12.54 4.46 4.61
CA TRP A 149 12.82 4.24 6.03
C TRP A 149 11.63 4.65 6.88
N MET A 150 11.62 4.23 8.14
CA MET A 150 10.70 4.80 9.12
C MET A 150 10.86 6.32 9.18
N PRO A 151 9.76 7.07 9.34
CA PRO A 151 9.85 8.50 9.55
C PRO A 151 10.48 8.77 10.92
N GLY A 152 11.48 9.67 10.96
CA GLY A 152 12.20 9.99 12.19
C GLY A 152 13.71 10.13 11.97
N PRO A 153 14.45 10.41 13.06
CA PRO A 153 15.91 10.35 13.03
C PRO A 153 16.38 8.93 12.68
N TRP A 154 17.48 8.85 11.95
CA TRP A 154 18.08 7.57 11.56
C TRP A 154 18.89 6.97 12.70
N GLU A 155 18.74 5.67 12.92
CA GLU A 155 19.59 4.88 13.82
C GLU A 155 20.40 3.83 13.04
N ALA A 156 21.60 3.52 13.53
CA ALA A 156 22.56 2.65 12.83
C ALA A 156 22.05 1.22 12.58
N CYS A 157 21.08 0.75 13.37
CA CYS A 157 20.49 -0.57 13.26
C CYS A 157 19.15 -0.58 12.51
N ASP A 158 18.71 0.56 11.97
CA ASP A 158 17.45 0.62 11.23
C ASP A 158 17.52 -0.20 9.95
N GLU A 159 16.43 -0.92 9.67
CA GLU A 159 16.20 -1.54 8.37
C GLU A 159 15.22 -0.70 7.56
N PRO A 160 15.41 -0.60 6.23
CA PRO A 160 14.45 0.10 5.39
C PRO A 160 13.13 -0.67 5.36
N LEU A 161 12.02 0.05 5.46
CA LEU A 161 10.67 -0.45 5.19
C LEU A 161 10.56 -1.01 3.75
N PHE A 162 11.30 -0.40 2.82
CA PHE A 162 11.38 -0.84 1.44
C PHE A 162 12.76 -0.56 0.85
N ASP A 163 13.36 -1.60 0.25
CA ASP A 163 14.60 -1.50 -0.52
C ASP A 163 14.31 -1.75 -2.01
N ASN A 164 14.37 -0.68 -2.81
CA ASN A 164 14.16 -0.73 -4.25
C ASN A 164 15.15 -1.64 -4.98
N ARG A 165 16.35 -1.87 -4.43
CA ARG A 165 17.34 -2.77 -5.03
C ARG A 165 17.00 -4.25 -4.85
N ARG A 166 16.17 -4.57 -3.86
CA ARG A 166 15.66 -5.94 -3.63
C ARG A 166 14.34 -6.18 -4.36
N ALA A 167 13.62 -5.11 -4.72
CA ALA A 167 12.32 -5.18 -5.35
C ALA A 167 12.36 -5.61 -6.83
N ASP A 168 13.48 -5.38 -7.53
CA ASP A 168 13.66 -5.76 -8.94
C ASP A 168 13.96 -7.27 -9.16
N VAL A 169 14.01 -8.07 -8.09
CA VAL A 169 14.43 -9.49 -8.14
C VAL A 169 13.28 -10.47 -7.83
N GLY A 170 12.01 -10.04 -7.94
CA GLY A 170 10.82 -10.82 -7.53
C GLY A 170 9.79 -11.07 -8.62
#